data_AF-A0A915MB44-F1
#
_entry.id   AF-A0A915MB44-F1
#
_cell.length_a   1.000
_cell.length_b   1.000
_cell.length_c   1.000
_cell.angle_alpha   90.00
_cell.angle_beta   90.00
_cell.angle_gamma   90.00
#
_symmetry.space_group_name_H-M   'P 1'
#
loop_
_entity.id
_entity.type
_entity.pdbx_description
1 polymer ?
#
loop_
_entity_poly.entity_id
_entity_poly.type
_entity_poly.pdbx_seq_one_letter_code
_entity_poly.pdbx_strand_id
1 'polypeptide(L)'
;MYLSLFLIVLVNIGGYFICNLFVAFLLLSIVQLTPVNIWVLNNIFAIFLNIAAASIGPILYFNSGEYRIAFKRAFVDVKKLLKLNKSGVSTINVVIANNQKEMKITPVRARNMCRSCRYEKCLREGMLTSSVQNQYEQTNSNHSNSLPLLPSESGIGNKRFVSGIEQQKYKDNFINHQSPQYTHLHRMMEGYQQFKSLRKAGQAMIGVFSLSALSGGELPRSHIDTYMKICKINISIMHDILERFFYPFNEVPAADKLKLTHYYGQMFCNAERAFQTYLRFGPGEDLLIMPDGGYVSLTEFHLFFKDSKQVTSEPEQIARVFHNAIQYLIANVVPHMRNIAMQEEEMVALMGMFLWTDSIDISEQSLSKAMQVRNEIIVDLHKYYREIGLNEEGISVRIANLFLLVPKIENVVKMMQENAAITKLFDMMNISEPICMGHV
;
A
#
# COMPACT_ATOMS: atom_id res chain seq x y z
N MET A 1 -18.82 -19.13 -20.16
CA MET A 1 -18.91 -18.11 -19.09
C MET A 1 -20.33 -17.62 -18.89
N TYR A 2 -21.01 -17.08 -19.93
CA TYR A 2 -22.39 -16.57 -19.81
C TYR A 2 -23.43 -17.59 -19.31
N LEU A 3 -23.35 -18.85 -19.75
CA LEU A 3 -24.28 -19.91 -19.32
C LEU A 3 -24.13 -20.27 -17.82
N SER A 4 -22.90 -20.32 -17.32
CA SER A 4 -22.60 -20.63 -15.92
C SER A 4 -23.04 -19.49 -15.00
N LEU A 5 -22.76 -18.25 -15.41
CA LEU A 5 -23.18 -17.04 -14.67
C LEU A 5 -24.70 -16.95 -14.62
N PHE A 6 -25.38 -17.19 -15.74
CA PHE A 6 -26.85 -17.21 -15.80
C PHE A 6 -27.45 -18.26 -14.86
N LEU A 7 -26.93 -19.49 -14.85
CA LEU A 7 -27.42 -20.55 -13.95
C LEU A 7 -27.17 -20.23 -12.47
N ILE A 8 -26.01 -19.67 -12.13
CA ILE A 8 -25.69 -19.28 -10.74
C ILE A 8 -26.61 -18.16 -10.28
N VAL A 9 -26.81 -17.15 -11.12
CA VAL A 9 -27.72 -16.03 -10.84
C VAL A 9 -29.15 -16.53 -10.71
N LEU A 10 -29.62 -17.40 -11.60
CA LEU A 10 -30.97 -17.94 -11.58
C LEU A 10 -31.23 -18.84 -10.35
N VAL A 11 -30.27 -19.69 -9.96
CA VAL A 11 -30.43 -20.58 -8.79
C VAL A 11 -30.32 -19.79 -7.48
N ASN A 12 -29.39 -18.83 -7.36
CA ASN A 12 -29.29 -18.00 -6.16
C ASN A 12 -30.48 -17.05 -6.04
N ILE A 13 -30.75 -16.22 -7.04
CA ILE A 13 -31.84 -15.24 -6.98
C ILE A 13 -33.19 -15.96 -6.90
N GLY A 14 -33.38 -17.06 -7.62
CA GLY A 14 -34.59 -17.89 -7.52
C GLY A 14 -34.80 -18.46 -6.11
N GLY A 15 -33.74 -18.98 -5.48
CA GLY A 15 -33.79 -19.49 -4.11
C GLY A 15 -34.17 -18.41 -3.08
N TYR A 16 -33.55 -17.24 -3.17
CA TYR A 16 -33.88 -16.10 -2.29
C TYR A 16 -35.27 -15.54 -2.57
N PHE A 17 -35.71 -15.49 -3.82
CA PHE A 17 -37.03 -15.01 -4.20
C PHE A 17 -38.14 -15.93 -3.69
N ILE A 18 -37.98 -17.25 -3.84
CA ILE A 18 -38.92 -18.25 -3.30
C ILE A 18 -38.99 -18.15 -1.77
N CYS A 19 -37.84 -17.99 -1.10
CA CYS A 19 -37.79 -17.81 0.35
C CYS A 19 -38.53 -16.53 0.80
N ASN A 20 -38.29 -15.40 0.13
CA ASN A 20 -38.96 -14.14 0.46
C ASN A 20 -40.46 -14.15 0.16
N LEU A 21 -40.88 -14.75 -0.96
CA LEU A 21 -42.29 -14.87 -1.32
C LEU A 21 -43.04 -15.79 -0.34
N PHE A 22 -42.37 -16.80 0.19
CA PHE A 22 -42.90 -17.66 1.24
C PHE A 22 -42.97 -16.99 2.62
N VAL A 23 -41.94 -16.25 3.03
CA VAL A 23 -41.97 -15.43 4.26
C VAL A 23 -43.09 -14.39 4.17
N ALA A 24 -43.25 -13.73 3.02
CA ALA A 24 -44.36 -12.83 2.76
C ALA A 24 -45.71 -13.58 2.83
N PHE A 25 -45.82 -14.78 2.26
CA PHE A 25 -47.03 -15.60 2.34
C PHE A 25 -47.37 -16.00 3.79
N LEU A 26 -46.38 -16.40 4.61
CA LEU A 26 -46.57 -16.69 6.04
C LEU A 26 -46.98 -15.44 6.84
N LEU A 27 -46.46 -14.27 6.48
CA LEU A 27 -46.81 -13.00 7.12
C LEU A 27 -48.18 -12.47 6.68
N LEU A 28 -48.62 -12.77 5.45
CA LEU A 28 -49.90 -12.29 4.88
C LEU A 28 -51.05 -13.30 5.01
N SER A 29 -50.80 -14.58 5.26
CA SER A 29 -51.85 -15.61 5.27
C SER A 29 -52.31 -15.97 6.68
N ILE A 30 -53.52 -15.52 7.03
CA ILE A 30 -54.73 -16.16 7.61
C ILE A 30 -54.63 -17.50 8.42
N VAL A 31 -53.45 -18.10 8.65
CA VAL A 31 -53.29 -19.35 9.39
C VAL A 31 -52.68 -19.05 10.76
N GLN A 32 -53.42 -19.34 11.84
CA GLN A 32 -52.86 -19.34 13.20
C GLN A 32 -51.88 -20.51 13.35
N LEU A 33 -50.62 -20.29 12.96
CA LEU A 33 -49.53 -21.23 13.15
C LEU A 33 -48.99 -21.08 14.57
N THR A 34 -48.82 -22.21 15.27
CA THR A 34 -48.10 -22.22 16.54
C THR A 34 -46.63 -21.87 16.31
N PRO A 35 -45.92 -21.31 17.31
CA PRO A 35 -44.49 -20.98 17.19
C PRO A 35 -43.62 -22.18 16.77
N VAL A 36 -44.01 -23.39 17.15
CA VAL A 36 -43.34 -24.64 16.77
C VAL A 36 -43.45 -24.90 15.26
N ASN A 37 -44.62 -24.67 14.67
CA ASN A 37 -44.82 -24.86 13.23
C ASN A 37 -44.01 -23.84 12.42
N ILE A 38 -43.92 -22.59 12.89
CA ILE A 38 -43.07 -21.56 12.27
C ILE A 38 -41.60 -21.97 12.31
N TRP A 39 -41.13 -22.48 13.45
CA TRP A 39 -39.76 -22.95 13.60
C TRP A 39 -39.45 -24.15 12.69
N VAL A 40 -40.33 -25.15 12.62
CA VAL A 40 -40.16 -26.31 11.73
C VAL A 40 -40.11 -25.89 10.27
N LEU A 41 -41.03 -25.03 9.84
CA LEU A 41 -41.05 -24.52 8.47
C LEU A 41 -39.77 -23.74 8.15
N ASN A 42 -39.33 -22.85 9.04
CA ASN A 42 -38.07 -22.11 8.85
C ASN A 42 -36.85 -23.04 8.68
N ASN A 43 -36.79 -24.16 9.41
CA ASN A 43 -35.71 -25.13 9.25
C ASN A 43 -35.77 -25.84 7.89
N ILE A 44 -36.95 -26.23 7.43
CA ILE A 44 -37.13 -26.86 6.10
C ILE A 44 -36.66 -25.91 4.99
N PHE A 45 -36.99 -24.61 5.07
CA PHE A 45 -36.56 -23.64 4.07
C PHE A 45 -35.08 -23.25 4.16
N ALA A 46 -34.51 -23.22 5.37
CA ALA A 46 -33.07 -23.06 5.54
C ALA A 46 -32.29 -24.18 4.82
N ILE A 47 -32.82 -25.41 4.77
CA ILE A 47 -32.23 -26.51 4.00
C ILE A 47 -32.23 -26.18 2.49
N PHE A 48 -33.34 -25.69 1.93
CA PHE A 48 -33.38 -25.30 0.51
C PHE A 48 -32.44 -24.15 0.18
N LEU A 49 -32.33 -23.14 1.06
CA LEU A 49 -31.39 -22.03 0.90
C LEU A 49 -29.94 -22.51 0.92
N ASN A 50 -29.61 -23.43 1.83
CA ASN A 50 -28.29 -24.04 1.93
C ASN A 50 -27.96 -24.89 0.70
N ILE A 51 -28.93 -25.63 0.15
CA ILE A 51 -28.75 -26.39 -1.10
C ILE A 51 -28.51 -25.44 -2.28
N ALA A 52 -29.28 -24.35 -2.38
CA ALA A 52 -29.09 -23.34 -3.43
C ALA A 52 -27.69 -22.71 -3.35
N ALA A 53 -27.25 -22.31 -2.16
CA ALA A 53 -25.91 -21.77 -1.94
C ALA A 53 -24.80 -22.81 -2.22
N ALA A 54 -24.99 -24.07 -1.83
CA ALA A 54 -24.03 -25.15 -2.05
C ALA A 54 -23.92 -25.56 -3.53
N SER A 55 -24.98 -25.36 -4.33
CA SER A 55 -25.02 -25.74 -5.76
C SER A 55 -24.08 -24.90 -6.65
N ILE A 56 -23.62 -23.74 -6.16
CA ILE A 56 -22.68 -22.86 -6.87
C ILE A 56 -21.39 -23.61 -7.24
N GLY A 57 -20.84 -24.39 -6.30
CA GLY A 57 -19.60 -25.14 -6.50
C GLY A 57 -19.70 -26.17 -7.65
N PRO A 58 -20.69 -27.09 -7.63
CA PRO A 58 -20.95 -28.01 -8.73
C PRO A 58 -21.21 -27.32 -10.08
N ILE A 59 -22.04 -26.26 -10.12
CA ILE A 59 -22.36 -25.55 -11.36
C ILE A 59 -21.10 -24.94 -12.00
N LEU A 60 -20.21 -24.36 -11.18
CA LEU A 60 -18.93 -23.84 -11.62
C LEU A 60 -17.98 -24.95 -12.09
N TYR A 61 -17.93 -26.08 -11.39
CA TYR A 61 -17.07 -27.22 -11.74
C TYR A 61 -17.41 -27.86 -13.10
N PHE A 62 -18.71 -28.00 -13.39
CA PHE A 62 -19.15 -28.60 -14.65
C PHE A 62 -18.99 -27.64 -15.84
N ASN A 63 -19.19 -26.33 -15.64
CA ASN A 63 -19.27 -25.36 -16.74
C ASN A 63 -18.04 -24.45 -16.91
N SER A 64 -17.04 -24.50 -16.02
CA SER A 64 -15.79 -23.73 -16.14
C SER A 64 -14.55 -24.62 -16.08
N GLY A 65 -13.75 -24.58 -17.15
CA GLY A 65 -12.46 -25.28 -17.23
C GLY A 65 -11.44 -24.76 -16.22
N GLU A 66 -11.39 -23.45 -16.02
CA GLU A 66 -10.50 -22.80 -15.05
C GLU A 66 -10.89 -23.18 -13.61
N TYR A 67 -12.20 -23.20 -13.31
CA TYR A 67 -12.66 -23.61 -11.99
C TYR A 67 -12.37 -25.08 -11.70
N ARG A 68 -12.45 -25.95 -12.72
CA ARG A 68 -12.05 -27.36 -12.59
C ARG A 68 -10.56 -27.51 -12.24
N ILE A 69 -9.70 -26.67 -12.81
CA ILE A 69 -8.27 -26.64 -12.51
C ILE A 69 -8.04 -26.12 -11.08
N ALA A 70 -8.68 -25.01 -10.70
CA ALA A 70 -8.59 -24.45 -9.35
C ALA A 70 -9.11 -25.43 -8.28
N PHE A 71 -10.25 -26.08 -8.53
CA PHE A 71 -10.82 -27.10 -7.67
C PHE A 71 -9.88 -28.30 -7.50
N LYS A 72 -9.27 -28.80 -8.59
CA LYS A 72 -8.29 -29.89 -8.51
C LYS A 72 -7.07 -29.51 -7.65
N ARG A 73 -6.57 -28.27 -7.76
CA ARG A 73 -5.47 -27.77 -6.91
C ARG A 73 -5.87 -27.74 -5.44
N ALA A 74 -7.00 -27.10 -5.12
CA ALA A 74 -7.50 -27.04 -3.75
C ALA A 74 -7.81 -28.42 -3.16
N PHE A 75 -8.33 -29.35 -3.97
CA PHE A 75 -8.64 -30.71 -3.55
C PHE A 75 -7.38 -31.53 -3.21
N VAL A 76 -6.24 -31.26 -3.86
CA VAL A 76 -4.95 -31.86 -3.48
C VAL A 76 -4.52 -31.40 -2.09
N ASP A 77 -4.72 -30.13 -1.75
CA ASP A 77 -4.33 -29.60 -0.44
C ASP A 77 -5.27 -30.09 0.67
N VAL A 78 -6.57 -30.19 0.40
CA VAL A 78 -7.53 -30.86 1.31
C VAL A 78 -7.16 -32.34 1.50
N LYS A 79 -6.74 -33.04 0.44
CA LYS A 79 -6.29 -34.44 0.53
C LYS A 79 -4.99 -34.58 1.35
N LYS A 80 -4.08 -33.60 1.32
CA LYS A 80 -2.90 -33.56 2.19
C LYS A 80 -3.32 -33.38 3.65
N LEU A 81 -4.24 -32.46 3.95
CA LEU A 81 -4.80 -32.25 5.29
C LEU A 81 -5.50 -33.51 5.83
N LEU A 82 -6.30 -34.19 5.00
CA LEU A 82 -6.98 -35.43 5.38
C LEU A 82 -6.02 -36.63 5.50
N LYS A 83 -4.89 -36.63 4.78
CA LYS A 83 -3.83 -37.65 4.94
C LYS A 83 -3.02 -37.43 6.22
N LEU A 84 -2.76 -36.18 6.61
CA LEU A 84 -2.12 -35.85 7.88
C LEU A 84 -2.94 -36.38 9.08
N ASN A 85 -4.27 -36.44 8.95
CA ASN A 85 -5.15 -37.05 9.95
C ASN A 85 -5.22 -38.60 9.88
N LYS A 86 -4.69 -39.25 8.85
CA LYS A 86 -4.62 -40.72 8.75
C LYS A 86 -3.31 -41.33 9.26
N SER A 87 -2.30 -40.52 9.52
CA SER A 87 -1.00 -40.95 10.08
C SER A 87 -0.83 -40.58 11.57
N GLY A 88 -1.92 -40.43 12.31
CA GLY A 88 -1.91 -40.01 13.72
C GLY A 88 -2.98 -40.68 14.58
N VAL A 89 -3.19 -41.99 14.41
CA VAL A 89 -3.72 -42.84 15.50
C VAL A 89 -2.69 -43.94 15.73
N SER A 90 -1.57 -43.56 16.32
CA SER A 90 -0.67 -44.47 17.02
C SER A 90 -0.74 -44.10 18.48
N THR A 91 -1.20 -45.07 19.26
CA THR A 91 -1.07 -45.21 20.71
C THR A 91 0.15 -44.46 21.23
N ILE A 92 -0.09 -43.50 22.15
CA ILE A 92 0.96 -42.91 22.97
C ILE A 92 1.51 -44.02 23.86
N ASN A 93 2.52 -44.73 23.37
CA ASN A 93 3.41 -45.50 24.22
C ASN A 93 4.32 -44.49 24.93
N VAL A 94 4.06 -44.33 26.22
CA VAL A 94 4.96 -43.67 27.17
C VAL A 94 6.27 -44.47 27.18
N VAL A 95 7.25 -44.03 26.39
CA VAL A 95 8.64 -44.44 26.56
C VAL A 95 9.25 -43.49 27.58
N ILE A 96 9.44 -44.01 28.78
CA ILE A 96 10.25 -43.42 29.84
C ILE A 96 11.69 -43.38 29.31
N ALA A 97 12.14 -42.22 28.85
CA ALA A 97 13.55 -41.90 28.80
C ALA A 97 13.84 -40.94 29.96
N ASN A 98 14.30 -41.54 31.07
CA ASN A 98 14.87 -40.84 32.19
C ASN A 98 16.00 -39.93 31.69
N ASN A 99 15.83 -38.63 31.82
CA ASN A 99 16.94 -37.72 32.06
C ASN A 99 16.53 -36.78 33.19
N GLN A 100 17.05 -37.11 34.37
CA GLN A 100 16.98 -36.31 35.57
C GLN A 100 17.48 -34.89 35.29
N LYS A 101 16.57 -33.93 35.33
CA LYS A 101 16.83 -32.65 35.98
C LYS A 101 15.77 -32.48 37.06
N GLU A 102 16.09 -32.97 38.25
CA GLU A 102 15.46 -32.47 39.45
C GLU A 102 15.58 -30.94 39.44
N MET A 103 14.45 -30.25 39.33
CA MET A 103 14.40 -28.85 39.71
C MET A 103 13.43 -28.74 40.89
N LYS A 104 14.08 -28.71 42.06
CA LYS A 104 13.52 -28.45 43.38
C LYS A 104 12.46 -27.37 43.33
N ILE A 105 11.45 -27.55 44.19
CA ILE A 105 10.49 -26.54 44.64
C ILE A 105 11.23 -25.20 44.81
N THR A 106 11.08 -24.30 43.84
CA THR A 106 11.71 -22.98 43.93
C THR A 106 10.96 -22.18 45.00
N PRO A 107 11.66 -21.62 46.00
CA PRO A 107 11.05 -20.75 46.97
C PRO A 107 10.52 -19.49 46.26
N VAL A 108 9.51 -18.86 46.87
CA VAL A 108 8.79 -17.65 46.39
C VAL A 108 9.72 -16.51 45.92
N ARG A 109 11.01 -16.52 46.32
CA ARG A 109 12.05 -15.54 45.96
C ARG A 109 12.64 -15.66 44.54
N ALA A 110 12.45 -16.75 43.79
CA ALA A 110 13.08 -16.93 42.46
C ALA A 110 12.18 -16.59 41.25
N ARG A 111 10.89 -16.28 41.46
CA ARG A 111 9.90 -16.08 40.38
C ARG A 111 10.18 -14.89 39.44
N ASN A 112 11.06 -13.98 39.84
CA ASN A 112 11.39 -12.76 39.08
C ASN A 112 12.75 -12.85 38.35
N MET A 113 13.47 -13.97 38.43
CA MET A 113 14.76 -14.12 37.77
C MET A 113 14.66 -14.20 36.24
N CYS A 114 13.58 -14.78 35.72
CA CYS A 114 13.34 -14.88 34.28
C CYS A 114 11.87 -14.66 33.96
N ARG A 115 11.57 -13.55 33.25
CA ARG A 115 10.20 -13.18 32.88
C ARG A 115 9.60 -14.14 31.85
N SER A 116 10.38 -14.63 30.89
CA SER A 116 9.90 -15.56 29.85
C SER A 116 9.54 -16.93 30.43
N CYS A 117 10.39 -17.53 31.27
CA CYS A 117 10.10 -18.82 31.91
C CYS A 117 8.85 -18.75 32.81
N ARG A 118 8.62 -17.61 33.47
CA ARG A 118 7.40 -17.39 34.25
C ARG A 118 6.17 -17.30 33.35
N TYR A 119 6.26 -16.56 32.26
CA TYR A 119 5.17 -16.42 31.29
C TYR A 119 4.79 -17.77 30.68
N GLU A 120 5.75 -18.58 30.25
CA GLU A 120 5.47 -19.92 29.73
C GLU A 120 4.87 -20.85 30.78
N LYS A 121 5.28 -20.74 32.05
CA LYS A 121 4.64 -21.50 33.12
C LYS A 121 3.18 -21.08 33.29
N CYS A 122 2.88 -19.78 33.28
CA CYS A 122 1.50 -19.28 33.34
C CYS A 122 0.61 -19.85 32.22
N LEU A 123 1.14 -19.94 30.99
CA LEU A 123 0.41 -20.56 29.88
C LEU A 123 0.23 -22.08 30.06
N ARG A 124 1.26 -22.79 30.53
CA ARG A 124 1.18 -24.24 30.81
C ARG A 124 0.18 -24.59 31.92
N GLU A 125 0.02 -23.72 32.91
CA GLU A 125 -0.97 -23.86 33.97
C GLU A 125 -2.38 -23.40 33.52
N GLY A 126 -2.56 -23.08 32.24
CA GLY A 126 -3.87 -22.82 31.64
C GLY A 126 -4.35 -21.37 31.69
N MET A 127 -3.47 -20.39 31.91
CA MET A 127 -3.86 -18.98 31.80
C MET A 127 -4.18 -18.61 30.35
N LEU A 128 -5.36 -18.03 30.15
CA LEU A 128 -5.82 -17.54 28.86
C LEU A 128 -5.45 -16.06 28.69
N THR A 129 -4.66 -15.75 27.66
CA THR A 129 -4.28 -14.36 27.34
C THR A 129 -5.47 -13.52 26.90
N SER A 130 -6.49 -14.14 26.32
CA SER A 130 -7.75 -13.51 25.93
C SER A 130 -8.62 -13.07 27.12
N SER A 131 -8.35 -13.60 28.32
CA SER A 131 -9.06 -13.22 29.55
C SER A 131 -8.44 -12.01 30.24
N VAL A 132 -7.34 -11.47 29.71
CA VAL A 132 -6.70 -10.25 30.23
C VAL A 132 -7.54 -9.07 29.77
N GLN A 133 -8.33 -8.52 30.70
CA GLN A 133 -9.04 -7.27 30.46
C GLN A 133 -8.02 -6.13 30.45
N ASN A 134 -8.02 -5.33 29.38
CA ASN A 134 -7.35 -4.03 29.39
C ASN A 134 -7.95 -3.22 30.54
N GLN A 135 -7.11 -2.62 31.38
CA GLN A 135 -7.60 -1.76 32.46
C GLN A 135 -8.44 -0.65 31.84
N TYR A 136 -9.74 -0.65 32.15
CA TYR A 136 -10.58 0.51 31.93
C TYR A 136 -9.96 1.66 32.73
N GLU A 137 -9.47 2.70 32.04
CA GLU A 137 -9.17 3.99 32.67
C GLU A 137 -10.48 4.54 33.23
N GLN A 138 -10.69 4.33 34.53
CA GLN A 138 -11.67 5.09 35.29
C GLN A 138 -11.14 6.52 35.44
N THR A 139 -11.89 7.46 34.90
CA THR A 139 -11.65 8.90 35.01
C THR A 139 -11.61 9.33 36.48
N ASN A 140 -10.41 9.76 36.91
CA ASN A 140 -10.07 10.71 37.97
C ASN A 140 -10.97 10.82 39.22
N SER A 141 -10.46 10.32 40.34
CA SER A 141 -10.49 11.06 41.61
C SER A 141 -9.24 10.75 42.45
N ASN A 142 -8.37 11.77 42.56
CA ASN A 142 -7.26 11.99 43.49
C ASN A 142 -7.02 10.94 44.60
N HIS A 143 -5.86 10.27 44.58
CA HIS A 143 -4.79 10.48 45.57
C HIS A 143 -3.52 9.69 45.21
N SER A 144 -2.41 10.42 45.29
CA SER A 144 -1.00 10.02 45.24
C SER A 144 -0.63 8.64 45.79
N ASN A 145 0.16 7.87 45.03
CA ASN A 145 1.47 7.37 45.46
C ASN A 145 2.32 6.87 44.27
N SER A 146 3.55 7.37 44.26
CA SER A 146 4.67 7.31 43.30
C SER A 146 5.30 5.92 43.10
N LEU A 147 5.94 5.61 41.94
CA LEU A 147 7.37 5.80 41.59
C LEU A 147 7.67 5.10 40.24
N PRO A 148 8.83 5.29 39.55
CA PRO A 148 9.65 6.49 39.32
C PRO A 148 10.03 6.70 37.83
N LEU A 149 9.93 7.93 37.33
CA LEU A 149 10.71 8.42 36.19
C LEU A 149 11.93 9.17 36.75
N LEU A 150 13.13 8.82 36.27
CA LEU A 150 14.36 9.59 36.49
C LEU A 150 14.63 10.45 35.24
N PRO A 151 15.35 11.58 35.39
CA PRO A 151 14.91 12.86 34.87
C PRO A 151 15.90 13.46 33.86
N SER A 152 15.43 14.43 33.08
CA SER A 152 16.21 15.65 32.84
C SER A 152 15.25 16.85 32.76
N GLU A 153 15.39 17.71 33.76
CA GLU A 153 14.81 19.05 33.86
C GLU A 153 15.40 19.93 32.75
N SER A 154 14.64 20.79 32.07
CA SER A 154 14.21 22.11 32.54
C SER A 154 13.43 22.74 31.37
N GLY A 155 12.35 23.52 31.50
CA GLY A 155 11.76 24.21 32.62
C GLY A 155 11.35 25.62 32.18
N ILE A 156 10.03 25.91 32.19
CA ILE A 156 9.40 27.25 32.34
C ILE A 156 9.47 28.15 31.08
N GLY A 157 8.41 28.78 30.56
CA GLY A 157 7.00 28.87 30.94
C GLY A 157 6.32 30.01 30.16
N ASN A 158 5.10 29.74 29.68
CA ASN A 158 3.95 30.65 29.54
C ASN A 158 4.14 32.10 29.02
N LYS A 159 3.64 32.40 27.79
CA LYS A 159 2.34 33.07 27.53
C LYS A 159 2.24 33.70 26.12
N ARG A 160 0.97 33.73 25.65
CA ARG A 160 0.32 34.58 24.64
C ARG A 160 0.34 34.14 23.16
N PHE A 161 -0.81 33.57 22.80
CA PHE A 161 -1.52 33.73 21.54
C PHE A 161 -1.36 35.15 20.96
N VAL A 162 -0.82 35.26 19.74
CA VAL A 162 -1.13 36.32 18.78
C VAL A 162 -1.16 35.70 17.38
N SER A 163 -2.26 35.96 16.69
CA SER A 163 -2.60 35.62 15.32
C SER A 163 -1.73 36.35 14.29
N GLY A 164 -1.37 35.67 13.21
CA GLY A 164 -0.89 36.27 11.96
C GLY A 164 0.34 35.58 11.39
N ILE A 165 0.16 34.66 10.43
CA ILE A 165 1.26 34.17 9.61
C ILE A 165 1.29 35.00 8.34
N GLU A 166 2.13 36.03 8.34
CA GLU A 166 2.65 36.63 7.12
C GLU A 166 3.77 35.74 6.57
N GLN A 167 3.70 35.47 5.27
CA GLN A 167 4.73 34.79 4.49
C GLN A 167 5.99 35.67 4.44
N GLN A 168 7.11 35.19 4.97
CA GLN A 168 8.42 35.81 4.73
C GLN A 168 9.37 34.88 3.97
N LYS A 169 9.83 35.43 2.84
CA LYS A 169 10.90 34.94 1.96
C LYS A 169 12.17 34.61 2.76
N TYR A 170 12.63 33.37 2.69
CA TYR A 170 13.97 32.99 3.13
C TYR A 170 15.01 33.33 2.05
N LYS A 171 16.02 34.11 2.45
CA LYS A 171 17.30 34.27 1.76
C LYS A 171 18.29 33.29 2.35
N ASP A 172 19.10 32.70 1.47
CA ASP A 172 20.19 31.79 1.78
C ASP A 172 21.16 32.34 2.82
N ASN A 173 21.47 31.52 3.82
CA ASN A 173 22.71 31.59 4.60
C ASN A 173 23.11 30.17 5.00
N PHE A 174 24.05 29.61 4.24
CA PHE A 174 24.77 28.39 4.60
C PHE A 174 25.61 28.66 5.84
N ILE A 175 25.17 28.14 7.00
CA ILE A 175 26.00 27.99 8.19
C ILE A 175 26.27 26.49 8.38
N ASN A 176 27.55 26.15 8.36
CA ASN A 176 28.10 24.84 8.73
C ASN A 176 27.76 24.55 10.21
N HIS A 177 26.68 23.82 10.44
CA HIS A 177 26.45 23.10 11.70
C HIS A 177 26.59 21.61 11.40
N GLN A 178 27.39 20.92 12.21
CA GLN A 178 27.50 19.46 12.20
C GLN A 178 26.09 18.88 12.23
N SER A 179 25.65 18.37 11.08
CA SER A 179 24.27 17.95 10.86
C SER A 179 23.92 16.85 11.85
N PRO A 180 22.70 16.86 12.43
CA PRO A 180 22.19 15.68 13.10
C PRO A 180 22.29 14.51 12.12
N GLN A 181 22.82 13.39 12.63
CA GLN A 181 23.08 12.22 11.81
C GLN A 181 21.71 11.66 11.36
N TYR A 182 21.32 11.99 10.13
CA TYR A 182 20.23 11.34 9.41
C TYR A 182 20.69 9.92 9.07
N THR A 183 19.86 8.94 9.41
CA THR A 183 20.18 7.53 9.15
C THR A 183 20.07 7.22 7.65
N HIS A 184 19.04 7.75 6.99
CA HIS A 184 18.68 7.44 5.59
C HIS A 184 18.45 8.68 4.74
N LEU A 185 17.74 9.68 5.27
CA LEU A 185 17.17 10.77 4.46
C LEU A 185 18.23 11.53 3.64
N HIS A 186 19.38 11.84 4.25
CA HIS A 186 20.47 12.53 3.58
C HIS A 186 21.01 11.77 2.36
N ARG A 187 21.28 10.46 2.51
CA ARG A 187 21.81 9.63 1.43
C ARG A 187 20.76 9.39 0.34
N MET A 188 19.50 9.18 0.72
CA MET A 188 18.40 9.07 -0.25
C MET A 188 18.24 10.36 -1.07
N MET A 189 18.50 11.52 -0.45
CA MET A 189 18.49 12.80 -1.15
C MET A 189 19.58 12.87 -2.22
N GLU A 190 20.81 12.44 -1.92
CA GLU A 190 21.89 12.32 -2.93
C GLU A 190 21.46 11.43 -4.11
N GLY A 191 20.83 10.29 -3.80
CA GLY A 191 20.28 9.39 -4.82
C GLY A 191 19.22 10.05 -5.70
N TYR A 192 18.33 10.85 -5.13
CA TYR A 192 17.32 11.59 -5.89
C TYR A 192 17.92 12.70 -6.75
N GLN A 193 18.93 13.43 -6.27
CA GLN A 193 19.65 14.41 -7.08
C GLN A 193 20.38 13.75 -8.25
N GLN A 194 21.04 12.61 -8.01
CA GLN A 194 21.69 11.83 -9.06
C GLN A 194 20.66 11.32 -10.09
N PHE A 195 19.51 10.83 -9.63
CA PHE A 195 18.42 10.42 -10.50
C PHE A 195 17.95 11.55 -11.42
N LYS A 196 17.70 12.75 -10.87
CA LYS A 196 17.30 13.94 -11.65
C LYS A 196 18.37 14.29 -12.70
N SER A 197 19.64 14.28 -12.32
CA SER A 197 20.77 14.57 -13.21
C SER A 197 20.87 13.56 -14.37
N LEU A 198 20.83 12.27 -14.06
CA LEU A 198 20.92 11.20 -15.05
C LEU A 198 19.70 11.18 -15.98
N ARG A 199 18.50 11.46 -15.47
CA ARG A 199 17.31 11.58 -16.32
C ARG A 199 17.44 12.75 -17.30
N LYS A 200 17.89 13.93 -16.84
CA LYS A 200 18.11 15.09 -17.72
C LYS A 200 19.10 14.77 -18.84
N ALA A 201 20.18 14.05 -18.52
CA ALA A 201 21.11 13.54 -19.53
C ALA A 201 20.42 12.56 -20.51
N GLY A 202 19.59 11.64 -20.01
CA GLY A 202 18.78 10.73 -20.83
C GLY A 202 17.81 11.45 -21.78
N GLN A 203 17.13 12.50 -21.31
CA GLN A 203 16.23 13.32 -22.12
C GLN A 203 16.99 14.05 -23.25
N ALA A 204 18.17 14.57 -22.96
CA ALA A 204 19.04 15.20 -23.96
C ALA A 204 19.49 14.20 -25.03
N MET A 205 19.84 12.97 -24.65
CA MET A 205 20.27 11.92 -25.60
C MET A 205 19.16 11.47 -26.55
N ILE A 206 17.90 11.47 -26.12
CA ILE A 206 16.76 11.07 -26.98
C ILE A 206 16.33 12.23 -27.92
N GLY A 207 16.87 13.43 -27.73
CA GLY A 207 16.53 14.61 -28.54
C GLY A 207 15.15 15.20 -28.22
N VAL A 208 14.54 14.83 -27.09
CA VAL A 208 13.26 15.40 -26.60
C VAL A 208 13.46 16.81 -26.06
N PHE A 209 14.68 17.12 -25.63
CA PHE A 209 15.04 18.37 -24.97
C PHE A 209 16.02 19.16 -25.84
N SER A 210 15.58 20.33 -26.30
CA SER A 210 16.50 21.36 -26.79
C SER A 210 17.16 22.05 -25.59
N LEU A 211 18.45 22.40 -25.69
CA LEU A 211 19.16 23.21 -24.67
C LEU A 211 18.38 24.50 -24.30
N SER A 212 17.51 24.99 -25.19
CA SER A 212 16.65 26.16 -24.97
C SER A 212 15.61 26.00 -23.84
N ALA A 213 15.14 24.77 -23.56
CA ALA A 213 14.22 24.51 -22.46
C ALA A 213 14.87 24.65 -21.07
N LEU A 214 16.22 24.60 -20.99
CA LEU A 214 16.98 24.94 -19.77
C LEU A 214 16.96 26.45 -19.47
N SER A 215 16.56 27.28 -20.45
CA SER A 215 16.56 28.75 -20.36
C SER A 215 15.14 29.34 -20.22
N GLY A 216 14.13 28.53 -19.89
CA GLY A 216 12.76 29.00 -19.65
C GLY A 216 11.86 29.06 -20.91
N GLY A 217 12.22 28.36 -21.99
CA GLY A 217 11.35 28.19 -23.17
C GLY A 217 10.06 27.39 -22.88
N GLU A 218 9.13 27.40 -23.85
CA GLU A 218 7.92 26.56 -23.81
C GLU A 218 8.28 25.08 -23.71
N LEU A 219 7.58 24.36 -22.83
CA LEU A 219 7.76 22.92 -22.69
C LEU A 219 7.24 22.22 -23.95
N PRO A 220 7.94 21.19 -24.47
CA PRO A 220 7.43 20.41 -25.60
C PRO A 220 6.23 19.55 -25.16
N ARG A 221 5.32 19.27 -26.09
CA ARG A 221 4.28 18.26 -25.88
C ARG A 221 4.91 16.87 -25.90
N SER A 222 4.59 16.05 -24.90
CA SER A 222 5.08 14.69 -24.82
C SER A 222 4.40 13.78 -25.84
N HIS A 223 5.13 12.75 -26.26
CA HIS A 223 4.64 11.73 -27.17
C HIS A 223 4.95 10.33 -26.62
N ILE A 224 4.11 9.34 -26.92
CA ILE A 224 4.26 8.00 -26.34
C ILE A 224 5.59 7.34 -26.68
N ASP A 225 6.13 7.56 -27.88
CA ASP A 225 7.41 6.96 -28.27
C ASP A 225 8.61 7.54 -27.49
N THR A 226 8.61 8.83 -27.19
CA THR A 226 9.67 9.46 -26.40
C THR A 226 9.54 9.10 -24.93
N TYR A 227 8.31 9.11 -24.43
CA TYR A 227 7.94 8.62 -23.10
C TYR A 227 8.42 7.17 -22.88
N MET A 228 8.16 6.27 -23.83
CA MET A 228 8.58 4.87 -23.76
C MET A 228 10.10 4.72 -23.62
N LYS A 229 10.87 5.49 -24.41
CA LYS A 229 12.33 5.47 -24.37
C LYS A 229 12.87 5.95 -23.02
N ILE A 230 12.33 7.05 -22.50
CA ILE A 230 12.81 7.59 -21.21
C ILE A 230 12.37 6.72 -20.04
N CYS A 231 11.20 6.07 -20.11
CA CYS A 231 10.77 5.12 -19.08
C CYS A 231 11.78 3.97 -18.96
N LYS A 232 12.24 3.40 -20.08
CA LYS A 232 13.26 2.34 -20.07
C LYS A 232 14.57 2.80 -19.43
N ILE A 233 15.03 4.01 -19.75
CA ILE A 233 16.22 4.61 -19.12
C ILE A 233 15.99 4.78 -17.61
N ASN A 234 14.84 5.31 -17.21
CA ASN A 234 14.51 5.53 -15.80
C ASN A 234 14.53 4.23 -15.00
N ILE A 235 14.13 3.08 -15.56
CA ILE A 235 14.20 1.78 -14.87
C ILE A 235 15.63 1.45 -14.45
N SER A 236 16.58 1.58 -15.39
CA SER A 236 17.99 1.31 -15.12
C SER A 236 18.57 2.29 -14.10
N ILE A 237 18.23 3.58 -14.20
CA ILE A 237 18.68 4.58 -13.23
C ILE A 237 18.07 4.29 -11.84
N MET A 238 16.76 3.97 -11.77
CA MET A 238 16.07 3.63 -10.54
C MET A 238 16.75 2.46 -9.82
N HIS A 239 17.04 1.38 -10.55
CA HIS A 239 17.74 0.25 -9.96
C HIS A 239 19.11 0.66 -9.37
N ASP A 240 19.90 1.44 -10.10
CA ASP A 240 21.21 1.89 -9.63
C ASP A 240 21.13 2.79 -8.38
N ILE A 241 20.16 3.71 -8.34
CA ILE A 241 20.00 4.58 -7.16
C ILE A 241 19.52 3.79 -5.94
N LEU A 242 18.65 2.79 -6.12
CA LEU A 242 18.13 1.98 -5.02
C LEU A 242 19.27 1.16 -4.40
N GLU A 243 20.10 0.52 -5.22
CA GLU A 243 21.27 -0.25 -4.75
C GLU A 243 22.30 0.62 -4.00
N ARG A 244 22.50 1.86 -4.43
CA ARG A 244 23.59 2.72 -3.91
C ARG A 244 23.17 3.64 -2.78
N PHE A 245 21.93 4.12 -2.75
CA PHE A 245 21.51 5.21 -1.86
C PHE A 245 20.39 4.83 -0.89
N PHE A 246 19.62 3.79 -1.19
CA PHE A 246 18.51 3.34 -0.35
C PHE A 246 18.97 2.16 0.52
N TYR A 247 19.91 2.40 1.42
CA TYR A 247 20.39 1.35 2.32
C TYR A 247 19.25 0.83 3.20
N PRO A 248 19.16 -0.48 3.48
CA PRO A 248 20.02 -1.60 3.06
C PRO A 248 19.45 -2.38 1.86
N PHE A 249 18.93 -1.71 0.83
CA PHE A 249 18.35 -2.37 -0.33
C PHE A 249 19.32 -3.36 -0.97
N ASN A 250 20.62 -3.03 -1.01
CA ASN A 250 21.67 -3.90 -1.51
C ASN A 250 21.77 -5.26 -0.79
N GLU A 251 21.35 -5.36 0.47
CA GLU A 251 21.35 -6.58 1.28
C GLU A 251 20.08 -7.44 1.09
N VAL A 252 19.06 -6.91 0.40
CA VAL A 252 17.78 -7.61 0.18
C VAL A 252 17.97 -8.77 -0.81
N PRO A 253 17.35 -9.94 -0.58
CA PRO A 253 17.37 -11.06 -1.53
C PRO A 253 16.89 -10.65 -2.93
N ALA A 254 17.56 -11.15 -3.98
CA ALA A 254 17.27 -10.76 -5.37
C ALA A 254 15.81 -10.95 -5.80
N ALA A 255 15.14 -12.01 -5.32
CA ALA A 255 13.73 -12.26 -5.60
C ALA A 255 12.81 -11.16 -5.03
N ASP A 256 13.12 -10.68 -3.82
CA ASP A 256 12.36 -9.61 -3.17
C ASP A 256 12.71 -8.23 -3.76
N LYS A 257 13.98 -8.00 -4.13
CA LYS A 257 14.42 -6.78 -4.82
C LYS A 257 13.60 -6.51 -6.09
N LEU A 258 13.35 -7.54 -6.89
CA LEU A 258 12.55 -7.41 -8.12
C LEU A 258 11.13 -6.95 -7.81
N LYS A 259 10.47 -7.58 -6.81
CA LYS A 259 9.11 -7.23 -6.40
C LYS A 259 9.03 -5.81 -5.84
N LEU A 260 9.97 -5.44 -4.97
CA LEU A 260 10.07 -4.10 -4.37
C LEU A 260 10.32 -3.03 -5.44
N THR A 261 11.26 -3.27 -6.35
CA THR A 261 11.58 -2.33 -7.45
C THR A 261 10.39 -2.12 -8.36
N HIS A 262 9.66 -3.18 -8.68
CA HIS A 262 8.47 -3.09 -9.52
C HIS A 262 7.37 -2.24 -8.86
N TYR A 263 7.02 -2.52 -7.60
CA TYR A 263 6.03 -1.72 -6.85
C TYR A 263 6.50 -0.27 -6.68
N TYR A 264 7.74 -0.08 -6.23
CA TYR A 264 8.37 1.23 -6.06
C TYR A 264 8.30 2.07 -7.33
N GLY A 265 8.67 1.49 -8.48
CA GLY A 265 8.72 2.23 -9.74
C GLY A 265 7.37 2.78 -10.16
N GLN A 266 6.28 2.03 -9.95
CA GLN A 266 4.92 2.49 -10.29
C GLN A 266 4.47 3.63 -9.38
N MET A 267 4.72 3.51 -8.07
CA MET A 267 4.42 4.55 -7.09
C MET A 267 5.22 5.81 -7.37
N PHE A 268 6.54 5.65 -7.51
CA PHE A 268 7.48 6.74 -7.75
C PHE A 268 7.17 7.50 -9.05
N CYS A 269 6.92 6.80 -10.17
CA CYS A 269 6.58 7.45 -11.44
C CYS A 269 5.40 8.41 -11.29
N ASN A 270 4.33 8.00 -10.61
CA ASN A 270 3.12 8.80 -10.50
C ASN A 270 3.27 9.93 -9.47
N ALA A 271 3.93 9.64 -8.35
CA ALA A 271 4.27 10.65 -7.35
C ALA A 271 5.16 11.76 -7.94
N GLU A 272 6.19 11.38 -8.69
CA GLU A 272 7.16 12.32 -9.24
C GLU A 272 6.57 13.17 -10.36
N ARG A 273 5.73 12.60 -11.23
CA ARG A 273 4.95 13.37 -12.22
C ARG A 273 4.06 14.42 -11.54
N ALA A 274 3.35 14.04 -10.48
CA ALA A 274 2.53 14.97 -9.72
C ALA A 274 3.37 16.07 -9.07
N PHE A 275 4.51 15.71 -8.47
CA PHE A 275 5.41 16.65 -7.83
C PHE A 275 5.99 17.67 -8.82
N GLN A 276 6.49 17.23 -9.97
CA GLN A 276 6.99 18.13 -11.02
C GLN A 276 5.89 19.02 -11.60
N THR A 277 4.67 18.50 -11.74
CA THR A 277 3.50 19.26 -12.19
C THR A 277 3.13 20.35 -11.18
N TYR A 278 3.14 20.02 -9.88
CA TYR A 278 2.92 20.97 -8.80
C TYR A 278 3.94 22.13 -8.84
N LEU A 279 5.23 21.80 -9.05
CA LEU A 279 6.31 22.78 -9.11
C LEU A 279 6.24 23.67 -10.36
N ARG A 280 5.77 23.12 -11.49
CA ARG A 280 5.82 23.82 -12.78
C ARG A 280 4.59 24.64 -13.10
N PHE A 281 3.41 24.13 -12.80
CA PHE A 281 2.13 24.71 -13.20
C PHE A 281 1.36 25.27 -12.01
N GLY A 282 0.43 26.19 -12.28
CA GLY A 282 -0.49 26.77 -11.32
C GLY A 282 -1.64 25.83 -10.93
N PRO A 283 -2.51 26.25 -9.99
CA PRO A 283 -3.71 25.50 -9.66
C PRO A 283 -4.74 25.55 -10.80
N GLY A 284 -5.46 24.44 -11.01
CA GLY A 284 -6.58 24.37 -11.95
C GLY A 284 -6.20 24.14 -13.43
N GLU A 285 -4.92 24.07 -13.75
CA GLU A 285 -4.46 23.70 -15.10
C GLU A 285 -4.76 22.22 -15.39
N ASP A 286 -5.13 21.91 -16.63
CA ASP A 286 -5.40 20.54 -17.10
C ASP A 286 -4.14 19.83 -17.60
N LEU A 287 -2.97 20.31 -17.16
CA LEU A 287 -1.65 19.87 -17.63
C LEU A 287 -0.99 18.89 -16.67
N LEU A 288 -0.19 17.98 -17.21
CA LEU A 288 0.62 17.04 -16.46
C LEU A 288 2.01 16.91 -17.07
N ILE A 289 3.05 17.05 -16.24
CA ILE A 289 4.43 16.79 -16.62
C ILE A 289 4.64 15.28 -16.80
N MET A 290 5.32 14.94 -17.89
CA MET A 290 5.69 13.57 -18.23
C MET A 290 7.18 13.32 -17.99
N PRO A 291 7.60 12.06 -17.78
CA PRO A 291 9.00 11.71 -17.54
C PRO A 291 9.99 12.13 -18.64
N ASP A 292 9.52 12.37 -19.86
CA ASP A 292 10.37 12.83 -20.97
C ASP A 292 10.67 14.34 -20.91
N GLY A 293 10.13 15.01 -19.89
CA GLY A 293 10.32 16.43 -19.62
C GLY A 293 9.34 17.32 -20.38
N GLY A 294 8.44 16.75 -21.18
CA GLY A 294 7.33 17.46 -21.80
C GLY A 294 6.07 17.46 -20.93
N TYR A 295 4.98 17.91 -21.52
CA TYR A 295 3.66 17.92 -20.90
C TYR A 295 2.60 17.22 -21.76
N VAL A 296 1.51 16.82 -21.11
CA VAL A 296 0.24 16.48 -21.76
C VAL A 296 -0.88 17.33 -21.19
N SER A 297 -1.87 17.67 -22.02
CA SER A 297 -3.16 18.21 -21.59
C SER A 297 -4.16 17.07 -21.46
N LEU A 298 -4.98 17.10 -20.41
CA LEU A 298 -6.05 16.13 -20.19
C LEU A 298 -7.11 16.20 -21.30
N THR A 299 -7.46 17.42 -21.72
CA THR A 299 -8.43 17.66 -22.81
C THR A 299 -7.94 17.10 -24.14
N GLU A 300 -6.64 17.26 -24.42
CA GLU A 300 -6.03 16.85 -25.68
C GLU A 300 -5.15 15.59 -25.53
N PHE A 301 -5.46 14.72 -24.58
CA PHE A 301 -4.59 13.58 -24.25
C PHE A 301 -4.42 12.58 -25.41
N HIS A 302 -5.36 12.54 -26.36
CA HIS A 302 -5.25 11.75 -27.60
C HIS A 302 -4.00 12.12 -28.42
N LEU A 303 -3.53 13.37 -28.37
CA LEU A 303 -2.31 13.79 -29.07
C LEU A 303 -1.04 13.11 -28.56
N PHE A 304 -1.05 12.56 -27.34
CA PHE A 304 0.07 11.77 -26.82
C PHE A 304 0.30 10.47 -27.59
N PHE A 305 -0.76 9.88 -28.15
CA PHE A 305 -0.73 8.60 -28.87
C PHE A 305 -0.68 8.75 -30.40
N LYS A 306 -0.97 9.96 -30.89
CA LYS A 306 -1.14 10.24 -32.32
C LYS A 306 0.14 9.93 -33.10
N ASP A 307 0.00 9.28 -34.26
CA ASP A 307 1.10 8.94 -35.18
C ASP A 307 2.16 7.97 -34.62
N SER A 308 1.92 7.33 -33.46
CA SER A 308 2.81 6.26 -32.96
C SER A 308 2.57 4.94 -33.67
N LYS A 309 3.66 4.30 -34.11
CA LYS A 309 3.63 2.95 -34.68
C LYS A 309 3.26 1.85 -33.68
N GLN A 310 3.30 2.17 -32.39
CA GLN A 310 2.97 1.22 -31.31
C GLN A 310 1.47 1.23 -31.00
N VAL A 311 0.73 2.21 -31.52
CA VAL A 311 -0.70 2.38 -31.31
C VAL A 311 -1.45 1.73 -32.46
N THR A 312 -2.36 0.82 -32.14
CA THR A 312 -3.14 0.03 -33.10
C THR A 312 -4.61 0.48 -33.17
N SER A 313 -5.12 1.08 -32.09
CA SER A 313 -6.47 1.65 -32.02
C SER A 313 -6.47 3.18 -32.20
N GLU A 314 -7.65 3.76 -32.40
CA GLU A 314 -7.81 5.22 -32.49
C GLU A 314 -7.29 5.93 -31.21
N PRO A 315 -6.43 6.97 -31.34
CA PRO A 315 -5.84 7.68 -30.19
C PRO A 315 -6.85 8.15 -29.14
N GLU A 316 -8.04 8.59 -29.56
CA GLU A 316 -9.12 9.04 -28.68
C GLU A 316 -9.68 7.90 -27.82
N GLN A 317 -9.70 6.67 -28.33
CA GLN A 317 -10.13 5.51 -27.55
C GLN A 317 -9.15 5.23 -26.43
N ILE A 318 -7.85 5.26 -26.72
CA ILE A 318 -6.80 5.01 -25.72
C ILE A 318 -6.78 6.13 -24.68
N ALA A 319 -6.89 7.38 -25.12
CA ALA A 319 -6.96 8.53 -24.23
C ALA A 319 -8.15 8.44 -23.26
N ARG A 320 -9.32 7.96 -23.72
CA ARG A 320 -10.48 7.72 -22.87
C ARG A 320 -10.22 6.66 -21.80
N VAL A 321 -9.48 5.60 -22.11
CA VAL A 321 -9.14 4.55 -21.14
C VAL A 321 -8.34 5.12 -19.97
N PHE A 322 -7.33 5.94 -20.24
CA PHE A 322 -6.46 6.50 -19.20
C PHE A 322 -6.97 7.81 -18.56
N HIS A 323 -8.08 8.37 -19.06
CA HIS A 323 -8.57 9.69 -18.63
C HIS A 323 -8.82 9.74 -17.11
N ASN A 324 -9.48 8.72 -16.55
CA ASN A 324 -9.81 8.67 -15.13
C ASN A 324 -8.57 8.75 -14.22
N ALA A 325 -7.50 8.03 -14.55
CA ALA A 325 -6.28 7.95 -13.76
C ALA A 325 -5.51 9.28 -13.79
N ILE A 326 -5.39 9.88 -14.98
CA ILE A 326 -4.72 11.17 -15.17
C ILE A 326 -5.52 12.30 -14.51
N GLN A 327 -6.83 12.32 -14.72
CA GLN A 327 -7.72 13.27 -14.07
C GLN A 327 -7.62 13.16 -12.55
N TYR A 328 -7.60 11.94 -11.98
CA TYR A 328 -7.45 11.76 -10.55
C TYR A 328 -6.11 12.30 -10.03
N LEU A 329 -5.01 12.05 -10.75
CA LEU A 329 -3.69 12.56 -10.40
C LEU A 329 -3.67 14.10 -10.36
N ILE A 330 -4.19 14.76 -11.41
CA ILE A 330 -4.25 16.23 -11.52
C ILE A 330 -5.22 16.83 -10.50
N ALA A 331 -6.36 16.20 -10.23
CA ALA A 331 -7.41 16.76 -9.39
C ALA A 331 -7.25 16.45 -7.89
N ASN A 332 -6.49 15.42 -7.50
CA ASN A 332 -6.44 14.97 -6.10
C ASN A 332 -5.02 14.87 -5.52
N VAL A 333 -4.02 14.52 -6.34
CA VAL A 333 -2.64 14.35 -5.87
C VAL A 333 -1.88 15.67 -5.98
N VAL A 334 -1.86 16.29 -7.16
CA VAL A 334 -1.21 17.59 -7.38
C VAL A 334 -1.72 18.67 -6.42
N PRO A 335 -3.04 18.83 -6.18
CA PRO A 335 -3.53 19.87 -5.28
C PRO A 335 -3.20 19.55 -3.82
N HIS A 336 -3.12 18.27 -3.44
CA HIS A 336 -2.71 17.91 -2.09
C HIS A 336 -1.23 18.24 -1.85
N MET A 337 -0.34 17.92 -2.80
CA MET A 337 1.08 18.32 -2.74
C MET A 337 1.22 19.84 -2.65
N ARG A 338 0.37 20.58 -3.39
CA ARG A 338 0.32 22.05 -3.32
C ARG A 338 -0.16 22.55 -1.96
N ASN A 339 -1.22 21.97 -1.40
CA ASN A 339 -1.80 22.39 -0.12
C ASN A 339 -0.82 22.23 1.04
N ILE A 340 0.01 21.19 1.03
CA ILE A 340 1.05 20.98 2.06
C ILE A 340 2.35 21.72 1.76
N ALA A 341 2.42 22.41 0.61
CA ALA A 341 3.63 23.02 0.05
C ALA A 341 4.80 22.01 0.09
N MET A 342 4.62 20.89 -0.60
CA MET A 342 5.52 19.75 -0.50
C MET A 342 6.95 20.13 -0.92
N GLN A 343 7.94 19.69 -0.16
CA GLN A 343 9.37 19.93 -0.40
C GLN A 343 10.08 18.69 -0.96
N GLU A 344 11.32 18.86 -1.45
CA GLU A 344 12.09 17.73 -2.01
C GLU A 344 12.39 16.67 -0.94
N GLU A 345 12.71 17.06 0.29
CA GLU A 345 12.98 16.16 1.42
C GLU A 345 11.79 15.24 1.69
N GLU A 346 10.58 15.78 1.56
CA GLU A 346 9.34 15.05 1.76
C GLU A 346 9.05 14.09 0.59
N MET A 347 9.39 14.49 -0.64
CA MET A 347 9.32 13.62 -1.82
C MET A 347 10.27 12.44 -1.66
N VAL A 348 11.48 12.69 -1.18
CA VAL A 348 12.49 11.65 -0.92
C VAL A 348 12.06 10.75 0.23
N ALA A 349 11.49 11.30 1.30
CA ALA A 349 10.91 10.48 2.37
C ALA A 349 9.81 9.57 1.82
N LEU A 350 8.89 10.08 0.99
CA LEU A 350 7.88 9.25 0.31
C LEU A 350 8.49 8.18 -0.60
N MET A 351 9.58 8.46 -1.33
CA MET A 351 10.31 7.43 -2.09
C MET A 351 10.74 6.27 -1.19
N GLY A 352 11.27 6.58 0.00
CA GLY A 352 11.60 5.57 0.99
C GLY A 352 10.38 4.79 1.48
N MET A 353 9.25 5.47 1.73
CA MET A 353 7.99 4.82 2.10
C MET A 353 7.46 3.88 1.00
N PHE A 354 7.61 4.24 -0.28
CA PHE A 354 7.19 3.40 -1.41
C PHE A 354 8.06 2.17 -1.56
N LEU A 355 9.37 2.30 -1.35
CA LEU A 355 10.30 1.18 -1.44
C LEU A 355 10.08 0.20 -0.29
N TRP A 356 10.08 0.72 0.94
CA TRP A 356 9.99 -0.08 2.17
C TRP A 356 8.53 -0.34 2.56
N THR A 357 7.82 -0.98 1.65
CA THR A 357 6.41 -1.33 1.79
C THR A 357 6.21 -2.71 2.43
N ASP A 358 5.09 -2.87 3.13
CA ASP A 358 4.54 -4.12 3.65
C ASP A 358 3.30 -4.57 2.85
N SER A 359 2.98 -3.91 1.73
CA SER A 359 1.79 -4.17 0.92
C SER A 359 2.01 -5.23 -0.17
N ILE A 360 3.17 -5.87 -0.21
CA ILE A 360 3.52 -6.89 -1.21
C ILE A 360 4.08 -8.15 -0.54
N ASP A 361 3.96 -9.28 -1.23
CA ASP A 361 4.48 -10.57 -0.77
C ASP A 361 6.01 -10.64 -0.94
N ILE A 362 6.76 -10.47 0.14
CA ILE A 362 8.22 -10.60 0.23
C ILE A 362 8.57 -11.49 1.43
N SER A 363 9.82 -11.96 1.52
CA SER A 363 10.24 -12.77 2.66
C SER A 363 10.10 -12.03 4.00
N GLU A 364 9.90 -12.79 5.08
CA GLU A 364 9.80 -12.24 6.45
C GLU A 364 11.03 -11.41 6.84
N GLN A 365 12.22 -11.82 6.38
CA GLN A 365 13.46 -11.08 6.57
C GLN A 365 13.41 -9.70 5.90
N SER A 366 12.99 -9.64 4.63
CA SER A 366 12.85 -8.39 3.89
C SER A 366 11.77 -7.49 4.47
N LEU A 367 10.65 -8.08 4.92
CA LEU A 367 9.56 -7.35 5.57
C LEU A 367 10.02 -6.70 6.88
N SER A 368 10.73 -7.44 7.72
CA SER A 368 11.31 -6.91 8.96
C SER A 368 12.25 -5.74 8.69
N LYS A 369 13.11 -5.86 7.66
CA LYS A 369 14.00 -4.79 7.21
C LYS A 369 13.23 -3.57 6.71
N ALA A 370 12.18 -3.78 5.90
CA ALA A 370 11.34 -2.70 5.39
C ALA A 370 10.67 -1.92 6.51
N MET A 371 10.06 -2.62 7.48
CA MET A 371 9.43 -1.98 8.64
C MET A 371 10.44 -1.18 9.47
N GLN A 372 11.64 -1.73 9.71
CA GLN A 372 12.70 -1.04 10.44
C GLN A 372 13.09 0.27 9.73
N VAL A 373 13.46 0.20 8.46
CA VAL A 373 13.96 1.35 7.70
C VAL A 373 12.89 2.42 7.55
N ARG A 374 11.64 2.02 7.34
CA ARG A 374 10.48 2.92 7.29
C ARG A 374 10.34 3.74 8.58
N ASN A 375 10.48 3.10 9.74
CA ASN A 375 10.45 3.81 11.03
C ASN A 375 11.63 4.78 11.17
N GLU A 376 12.82 4.39 10.72
CA GLU A 376 14.02 5.24 10.76
C GLU A 376 13.88 6.46 9.83
N ILE A 377 13.25 6.32 8.65
CA ILE A 377 12.91 7.44 7.76
C ILE A 377 11.93 8.41 8.43
N ILE A 378 10.92 7.91 9.15
CA ILE A 378 9.98 8.77 9.90
C ILE A 378 10.71 9.57 10.98
N VAL A 379 11.67 8.93 11.68
CA VAL A 379 12.51 9.60 12.68
C VAL A 379 13.39 10.67 12.04
N ASP A 380 14.00 10.39 10.88
CA ASP A 380 14.78 11.37 10.14
C ASP A 380 13.94 12.56 9.69
N LEU A 381 12.71 12.31 9.21
CA LEU A 381 11.78 13.36 8.81
C LEU A 381 11.35 14.23 10.02
N HIS A 382 11.17 13.63 11.20
CA HIS A 382 10.90 14.35 12.44
C HIS A 382 12.07 15.28 12.81
N LYS A 383 13.33 14.78 12.75
CA LYS A 383 14.53 15.59 12.98
C LYS A 383 14.62 16.77 12.00
N TYR A 384 14.42 16.51 10.71
CA TYR A 384 14.41 17.52 9.66
C TYR A 384 13.41 18.65 9.97
N TYR A 385 12.16 18.30 10.31
CA TYR A 385 11.17 19.31 10.64
C TYR A 385 11.51 20.12 11.90
N ARG A 386 12.11 19.47 12.90
CA ARG A 386 12.59 20.18 14.10
C ARG A 386 13.70 21.18 13.76
N GLU A 387 14.61 20.83 12.85
CA GLU A 387 15.69 21.71 12.40
C GLU A 387 15.18 22.94 11.66
N ILE A 388 14.15 22.80 10.82
CA ILE A 388 13.53 23.94 10.14
C ILE A 388 12.55 24.71 11.04
N GLY A 389 12.51 24.41 12.34
CA GLY A 389 11.83 25.19 13.36
C GLY A 389 10.36 24.83 13.60
N LEU A 390 9.87 23.68 13.13
CA LEU A 390 8.51 23.24 13.46
C LEU A 390 8.44 22.77 14.93
N ASN A 391 7.33 23.08 15.58
CA ASN A 391 6.99 22.54 16.90
C ASN A 391 6.44 21.10 16.79
N GLU A 392 6.40 20.37 17.91
CA GLU A 392 6.00 18.94 17.93
C GLU A 392 4.60 18.67 17.35
N GLU A 393 3.64 19.58 17.58
CA GLU A 393 2.30 19.50 16.99
C GLU A 393 2.34 19.67 15.46
N GLY A 394 3.05 20.70 14.99
CA GLY A 394 3.25 20.97 13.56
C GLY A 394 3.98 19.83 12.85
N ILE A 395 4.98 19.22 13.49
CA ILE A 395 5.68 18.04 12.98
C ILE A 395 4.69 16.88 12.76
N SER A 396 3.90 16.57 13.78
CA SER A 396 2.92 15.48 13.73
C SER A 396 1.90 15.67 12.62
N VAL A 397 1.35 16.89 12.52
CA VAL A 397 0.37 17.26 11.47
C VAL A 397 1.01 17.19 10.08
N ARG A 398 2.25 17.64 9.93
CA ARG A 398 2.95 17.64 8.63
C ARG A 398 3.30 16.24 8.15
N ILE A 399 3.79 15.36 9.04
CA ILE A 399 4.02 13.93 8.74
C ILE A 399 2.70 13.26 8.34
N ALA A 400 1.63 13.48 9.12
CA ALA A 400 0.33 12.87 8.84
C ALA A 400 -0.20 13.29 7.46
N ASN A 401 -0.18 14.59 7.15
CA ASN A 401 -0.61 15.09 5.84
C ASN A 401 0.25 14.56 4.70
N LEU A 402 1.58 14.47 4.88
CA LEU A 402 2.47 13.87 3.90
C LEU A 402 2.06 12.42 3.58
N PHE A 403 1.78 11.61 4.61
CA PHE A 403 1.42 10.20 4.40
C PHE A 403 0.00 9.98 3.89
N LEU A 404 -0.90 10.96 4.03
CA LEU A 404 -2.20 10.94 3.35
C LEU A 404 -2.08 11.02 1.81
N LEU A 405 -0.89 11.32 1.25
CA LEU A 405 -0.63 11.18 -0.19
C LEU A 405 -0.50 9.72 -0.64
N VAL A 406 0.05 8.84 0.20
CA VAL A 406 0.33 7.44 -0.16
C VAL A 406 -0.92 6.74 -0.74
N PRO A 407 -2.08 6.69 -0.04
CA PRO A 407 -3.26 5.99 -0.57
C PRO A 407 -3.81 6.64 -1.85
N LYS A 408 -3.63 7.95 -2.04
CA LYS A 408 -4.05 8.62 -3.27
C LYS A 408 -3.19 8.20 -4.46
N ILE A 409 -1.89 8.06 -4.24
CA ILE A 409 -0.94 7.61 -5.26
C ILE A 409 -1.19 6.13 -5.58
N GLU A 410 -1.43 5.29 -4.58
CA GLU A 410 -1.82 3.88 -4.77
C GLU A 410 -3.08 3.75 -5.62
N ASN A 411 -4.08 4.61 -5.39
CA ASN A 411 -5.30 4.62 -6.18
C ASN A 411 -5.03 4.94 -7.67
N VAL A 412 -4.14 5.92 -7.95
CA VAL A 412 -3.73 6.21 -9.34
C VAL A 412 -3.00 5.02 -9.94
N VAL A 413 -2.07 4.41 -9.21
CA VAL A 413 -1.31 3.25 -9.69
C VAL A 413 -2.25 2.10 -10.05
N LYS A 414 -3.23 1.81 -9.19
CA LYS A 414 -4.25 0.79 -9.45
C LYS A 414 -5.05 1.09 -10.71
N MET A 415 -5.54 2.33 -10.88
CA MET A 415 -6.25 2.74 -12.09
C MET A 415 -5.36 2.59 -13.34
N MET A 416 -4.08 2.99 -13.25
CA MET A 416 -3.13 2.84 -14.37
C MET A 416 -2.92 1.37 -14.74
N GLN A 417 -2.76 0.48 -13.76
CA GLN A 417 -2.62 -0.97 -14.00
C GLN A 417 -3.87 -1.57 -14.66
N GLU A 418 -5.05 -1.21 -14.17
CA GLU A 418 -6.33 -1.65 -14.75
C GLU A 418 -6.46 -1.17 -16.20
N ASN A 419 -6.13 0.10 -16.46
CA ASN A 419 -6.14 0.70 -17.79
C ASN A 419 -5.13 0.04 -18.74
N ALA A 420 -3.91 -0.25 -18.27
CA ALA A 420 -2.93 -1.00 -19.04
C ALA A 420 -3.42 -2.41 -19.38
N ALA A 421 -4.06 -3.11 -18.43
CA ALA A 421 -4.64 -4.42 -18.67
C ALA A 421 -5.76 -4.37 -19.73
N ILE A 422 -6.61 -3.33 -19.71
CA ILE A 422 -7.65 -3.09 -20.74
C ILE A 422 -7.00 -2.90 -22.11
N THR A 423 -6.01 -2.00 -22.23
CA THR A 423 -5.36 -1.75 -23.53
C THR A 423 -4.66 -2.97 -24.09
N LYS A 424 -4.08 -3.82 -23.22
CA LYS A 424 -3.51 -5.11 -23.61
C LYS A 424 -4.57 -6.13 -24.05
N LEU A 425 -5.69 -6.20 -23.33
CA LEU A 425 -6.78 -7.14 -23.63
C LEU A 425 -7.43 -6.86 -24.99
N PHE A 426 -7.59 -5.59 -25.35
CA PHE A 426 -8.19 -5.16 -26.61
C PHE A 426 -7.17 -4.88 -27.71
N ASP A 427 -5.90 -5.24 -27.51
CA ASP A 427 -4.80 -5.01 -28.46
C ASP A 427 -4.80 -3.57 -28.99
N MET A 428 -4.90 -2.59 -28.09
CA MET A 428 -4.95 -1.16 -28.43
C MET A 428 -3.57 -0.54 -28.61
N MET A 429 -2.55 -1.15 -27.98
CA MET A 429 -1.15 -0.75 -28.07
C MET A 429 -0.22 -1.94 -27.93
N ASN A 430 0.78 -2.02 -28.79
CA ASN A 430 1.84 -3.04 -28.78
C ASN A 430 3.05 -2.56 -27.98
N ILE A 431 2.84 -2.43 -26.68
CA ILE A 431 3.84 -1.93 -25.75
C ILE A 431 4.33 -3.06 -24.85
N SER A 432 5.62 -3.37 -24.96
CA SER A 432 6.23 -4.47 -24.22
C SER A 432 6.59 -4.14 -22.76
N GLU A 433 6.66 -2.86 -22.37
CA GLU A 433 6.82 -2.42 -20.96
C GLU A 433 6.85 -0.87 -20.85
N PRO A 434 5.98 -0.24 -20.02
CA PRO A 434 6.47 0.84 -19.18
C PRO A 434 5.80 0.85 -17.79
N ILE A 435 6.66 0.80 -16.78
CA ILE A 435 6.34 0.86 -15.34
C ILE A 435 5.42 2.04 -14.99
N CYS A 436 5.50 3.17 -15.70
CA CYS A 436 4.74 4.37 -15.37
C CYS A 436 3.27 4.38 -15.87
N MET A 437 2.88 3.51 -16.82
CA MET A 437 1.46 3.32 -17.22
C MET A 437 0.84 2.06 -16.60
N GLY A 438 1.52 1.38 -15.67
CA GLY A 438 0.98 0.17 -15.02
C GLY A 438 1.10 -1.11 -15.84
N HIS A 439 1.91 -1.14 -16.92
CA HIS A 439 2.26 -2.41 -17.54
C HIS A 439 3.21 -3.18 -16.61
N VAL A 440 2.83 -4.44 -16.35
CA VAL A 440 3.54 -5.44 -15.53
C VAL A 440 4.46 -6.27 -16.41
#